data_AF-A0A1I8BI02-F1
#
_entry.id   AF-A0A1I8BI02-F1
#
_cell.length_a   1.000
_cell.length_b   1.000
_cell.length_c   1.000
_cell.angle_alpha   90.00
_cell.angle_beta   90.00
_cell.angle_gamma   90.00
#
_symmetry.space_group_name_H-M   'P 1'
#
loop_
_entity.id
_entity.type
_entity.pdbx_description
1 polymer ?
#
loop_
_entity_poly.entity_id
_entity_poly.type
_entity_poly.pdbx_seq_one_letter_code
_entity_poly.pdbx_strand_id
1 'polypeptide(L)'
;MTDFEFARYVATEQLRKECSVDACANSQNIIEVEDGGTVKNVIIADGSKGIWCKGSCTLENIFTQSGAGTTTITGFCAENFGKLWRSCGEGCKQHTRNVIINNSKFKGPGLSIISLNKNYQDTMKISNIKLYGQICFGCQDYIGIEGKSNNMQPTDQCTPLENCQKNVCKYQASDFIKDASFETCPSGLKQN
;
A
#
# COMPACT_ATOMS: atom_id res chain seq x y z
N MET A 1 9.59 15.25 18.97
CA MET A 1 8.94 15.47 17.67
C MET A 1 9.90 15.01 16.59
N THR A 2 9.48 14.02 15.80
CA THR A 2 10.30 13.45 14.72
C THR A 2 9.57 13.64 13.40
N ASP A 3 10.17 14.45 12.53
CA ASP A 3 9.75 14.60 11.14
C ASP A 3 10.51 13.58 10.31
N PHE A 4 9.77 12.71 9.63
CA PHE A 4 10.34 11.65 8.83
C PHE A 4 10.54 12.09 7.37
N GLU A 5 10.21 13.32 6.98
CA GLU A 5 10.40 13.85 5.62
C GLU A 5 9.84 12.95 4.51
N PHE A 6 8.69 12.31 4.78
CA PHE A 6 8.06 11.27 3.97
C PHE A 6 8.96 10.06 3.70
N ALA A 7 9.93 9.80 4.57
CA ALA A 7 10.72 8.59 4.55
C ALA A 7 9.77 7.40 4.54
N ARG A 8 9.99 6.55 3.54
CA ARG A 8 9.18 5.39 3.29
C ARG A 8 9.76 4.22 4.05
N TYR A 9 9.02 3.75 5.05
CA TYR A 9 9.39 2.57 5.81
C TYR A 9 8.63 1.38 5.25
N VAL A 10 9.41 0.36 4.87
CA VAL A 10 8.93 -0.95 4.44
C VAL A 10 9.59 -1.99 5.35
N ALA A 11 8.80 -2.93 5.87
CA ALA A 11 9.33 -4.05 6.64
C ALA A 11 10.43 -4.81 5.84
N THR A 12 11.54 -5.20 6.46
CA THR A 12 12.67 -5.91 5.82
C THR A 12 12.37 -7.39 5.56
N GLU A 13 13.24 -8.12 4.83
CA GLU A 13 13.08 -9.56 4.54
C GLU A 13 13.05 -10.45 5.80
N GLN A 14 13.71 -10.07 6.90
CA GLN A 14 13.59 -10.76 8.19
C GLN A 14 12.17 -10.66 8.78
N LEU A 15 11.39 -9.68 8.34
CA LEU A 15 9.98 -9.48 8.69
C LEU A 15 9.02 -10.07 7.63
N ARG A 16 9.54 -10.65 6.54
CA ARG A 16 8.81 -11.16 5.37
C ARG A 16 9.35 -12.53 4.96
N LYS A 17 9.14 -13.57 5.77
CA LYS A 17 9.43 -14.94 5.30
C LYS A 17 8.34 -15.41 4.33
N GLU A 18 8.74 -15.46 3.05
CA GLU A 18 8.13 -16.09 1.88
C GLU A 18 6.67 -15.74 1.55
N CYS A 19 6.43 -15.36 0.29
CA CYS A 19 5.11 -15.04 -0.24
C CYS A 19 4.19 -16.28 -0.26
N SER A 20 3.50 -16.55 0.84
CA SER A 20 2.25 -17.32 0.87
C SER A 20 1.26 -16.70 1.86
N VAL A 21 -0.02 -16.96 1.61
CA VAL A 21 -1.17 -16.43 2.37
C VAL A 21 -1.22 -16.88 3.84
N ASP A 22 -0.42 -17.88 4.23
CA ASP A 22 -0.45 -18.52 5.55
C ASP A 22 0.72 -18.11 6.48
N ALA A 23 1.72 -17.38 5.99
CA ALA A 23 2.97 -17.10 6.74
C ALA A 23 3.00 -15.77 7.53
N CYS A 24 1.98 -14.92 7.42
CA CYS A 24 2.03 -13.52 7.89
C CYS A 24 1.45 -13.27 9.31
N ALA A 25 1.35 -14.27 10.18
CA ALA A 25 0.64 -14.16 11.46
C ALA A 25 1.46 -13.58 12.65
N ASN A 26 2.77 -13.37 12.53
CA ASN A 26 3.64 -12.97 13.65
C ASN A 26 4.45 -11.69 13.37
N SER A 27 3.78 -10.53 13.36
CA SER A 27 4.33 -9.28 12.83
C SER A 27 4.72 -8.26 13.95
N GLN A 28 5.88 -7.59 13.83
CA GLN A 28 6.46 -6.60 14.77
C GLN A 28 6.15 -5.11 14.41
N ASN A 29 6.16 -4.17 15.38
CA ASN A 29 5.91 -2.73 15.13
C ASN A 29 6.99 -2.12 14.20
N ILE A 30 6.61 -1.18 13.32
CA ILE A 30 7.53 -0.48 12.41
C ILE A 30 8.13 0.76 13.09
N ILE A 31 7.31 1.50 13.85
CA ILE A 31 7.76 2.63 14.66
C ILE A 31 7.11 2.50 16.04
N GLU A 32 7.89 2.58 17.11
CA GLU A 32 7.38 2.73 18.46
C GLU A 32 7.58 4.17 18.94
N VAL A 33 6.51 4.74 19.50
CA VAL A 33 6.46 6.13 19.96
C VAL A 33 6.21 6.12 21.46
N GLU A 34 7.10 6.74 22.23
CA GLU A 34 6.93 6.92 23.67
C GLU A 34 5.76 7.87 23.98
N ASP A 35 5.25 7.85 25.22
CA ASP A 35 4.18 8.74 25.68
C ASP A 35 4.56 10.23 25.49
N GLY A 36 3.63 11.02 24.95
CA GLY A 36 3.81 12.41 24.53
C GLY A 36 4.52 12.61 23.18
N GLY A 37 4.92 11.54 22.47
CA GLY A 37 5.70 11.63 21.25
C GLY A 37 4.92 12.13 20.02
N THR A 38 5.61 12.81 19.09
CA THR A 38 5.04 13.27 17.81
C THR A 38 5.78 12.67 16.64
N VAL A 39 5.06 12.03 15.72
CA VAL A 39 5.57 11.54 14.43
C VAL A 39 4.89 12.33 13.33
N LYS A 40 5.66 12.80 12.34
CA LYS A 40 5.07 13.45 11.18
C LYS A 40 5.76 13.14 9.85
N ASN A 41 5.00 13.31 8.76
CA ASN A 41 5.44 13.12 7.37
C ASN A 41 6.09 11.74 7.18
N VAL A 42 5.31 10.67 7.31
CA VAL A 42 5.84 9.30 7.13
C VAL A 42 4.93 8.49 6.24
N ILE A 43 5.53 7.69 5.36
CA ILE A 43 4.79 6.75 4.51
C ILE A 43 5.12 5.35 5.02
N ILE A 44 4.12 4.64 5.54
CA ILE A 44 4.28 3.23 5.92
C ILE A 44 3.67 2.38 4.82
N ALA A 45 4.52 1.77 4.01
CA ALA A 45 4.10 0.83 2.99
C ALA A 45 4.38 -0.58 3.46
N ASP A 46 3.34 -1.42 3.45
CA ASP A 46 3.36 -2.79 3.96
C ASP A 46 3.58 -2.91 5.48
N GLY A 47 2.57 -2.41 6.20
CA GLY A 47 2.50 -2.47 7.64
C GLY A 47 2.40 -3.91 8.13
N SER A 48 3.41 -4.32 8.87
CA SER A 48 3.23 -5.16 10.04
C SER A 48 2.29 -4.44 11.05
N LYS A 49 2.64 -4.23 12.32
CA LYS A 49 1.77 -3.46 13.25
C LYS A 49 1.77 -1.93 13.04
N GLY A 50 2.54 -1.39 12.08
CA GLY A 50 2.55 0.05 11.78
C GLY A 50 3.24 0.91 12.85
N ILE A 51 2.64 2.04 13.22
CA ILE A 51 3.12 2.91 14.33
C ILE A 51 2.40 2.51 15.62
N TRP A 52 3.15 2.22 16.67
CA TRP A 52 2.64 1.89 18.00
C TRP A 52 3.02 2.95 19.02
N CYS A 53 2.03 3.53 19.72
CA CYS A 53 2.27 4.50 20.78
C CYS A 53 2.13 3.84 22.16
N LYS A 54 3.14 4.00 23.02
CA LYS A 54 3.18 3.47 24.40
C LYS A 54 2.38 4.32 25.40
N GLY A 55 1.90 5.48 24.97
CA GLY A 55 1.00 6.39 25.66
C GLY A 55 0.30 7.34 24.67
N SER A 56 -0.09 8.54 25.08
CA SER A 56 -0.62 9.57 24.20
C SER A 56 0.42 9.98 23.15
N CYS A 57 0.05 10.16 21.89
CA CYS A 57 0.98 10.59 20.85
C CYS A 57 0.27 11.43 19.79
N THR A 58 1.05 12.22 19.05
CA THR A 58 0.57 13.07 17.95
C THR A 58 1.10 12.55 16.63
N LEU A 59 0.21 12.30 15.67
CA LEU A 59 0.53 11.78 14.34
C LEU A 59 0.08 12.80 13.30
N GLU A 60 0.99 13.35 12.49
CA GLU A 60 0.67 14.39 11.49
C GLU A 60 1.19 13.98 10.10
N ASN A 61 0.38 14.07 9.04
CA ASN A 61 0.80 13.67 7.69
C ASN A 61 1.36 12.23 7.62
N ILE A 62 0.72 11.33 8.37
CA ILE A 62 0.95 9.89 8.29
C ILE A 62 -0.03 9.35 7.26
N PHE A 63 0.47 8.75 6.18
CA PHE A 63 -0.42 8.12 5.21
C PHE A 63 -0.79 6.70 5.67
N THR A 64 -1.91 6.60 6.38
CA THR A 64 -2.62 5.35 6.68
C THR A 64 -4.02 5.39 6.07
N GLN A 65 -4.45 4.32 5.43
CA GLN A 65 -5.66 4.35 4.61
C GLN A 65 -6.90 3.83 5.36
N SER A 66 -7.29 4.54 6.42
CA SER A 66 -8.47 4.20 7.24
C SER A 66 -9.62 5.20 7.08
N GLY A 67 -9.37 6.42 6.60
CA GLY A 67 -10.41 7.44 6.33
C GLY A 67 -11.20 7.20 5.05
N ALA A 68 -12.35 7.87 4.91
CA ALA A 68 -13.13 7.90 3.68
C ALA A 68 -12.49 8.84 2.63
N GLY A 69 -12.82 8.65 1.34
CA GLY A 69 -12.48 9.59 0.27
C GLY A 69 -11.49 9.05 -0.76
N THR A 70 -10.88 9.97 -1.54
CA THR A 70 -10.04 9.63 -2.69
C THR A 70 -8.57 9.97 -2.42
N THR A 71 -7.69 8.99 -2.55
CA THR A 71 -6.23 9.18 -2.56
C THR A 71 -5.74 9.38 -3.99
N THR A 72 -4.93 10.41 -4.25
CA THR A 72 -4.28 10.62 -5.55
C THR A 72 -2.77 10.48 -5.40
N ILE A 73 -2.14 9.66 -6.23
CA ILE A 73 -0.70 9.37 -6.23
C ILE A 73 -0.17 9.64 -7.64
N THR A 74 0.69 10.65 -7.77
CA THR A 74 1.22 11.10 -9.06
C THR A 74 2.72 11.27 -8.99
N GLY A 75 3.48 10.82 -10.01
CA GLY A 75 4.93 11.03 -10.04
C GLY A 75 5.70 10.22 -8.99
N PHE A 76 5.04 9.27 -8.32
CA PHE A 76 5.60 8.58 -7.17
C PHE A 76 6.52 7.44 -7.58
N CYS A 77 7.53 7.17 -6.77
CA CYS A 77 8.45 6.07 -6.98
C CYS A 77 8.51 5.17 -5.75
N ALA A 78 8.33 3.86 -5.94
CA ALA A 78 8.33 2.90 -4.86
C ALA A 78 9.12 1.65 -5.23
N GLU A 79 9.90 1.14 -4.30
CA GLU A 79 10.62 -0.14 -4.43
C GLU A 79 10.24 -1.10 -3.30
N ASN A 80 10.36 -2.41 -3.51
CA ASN A 80 10.28 -3.44 -2.46
C ASN A 80 9.06 -3.30 -1.53
N PHE A 81 7.89 -3.80 -1.92
CA PHE A 81 6.66 -3.57 -1.14
C PHE A 81 5.75 -4.80 -1.09
N GLY A 82 5.03 -5.03 0.01
CA GLY A 82 3.88 -5.93 -0.05
C GLY A 82 2.72 -5.21 -0.72
N LYS A 83 1.96 -4.41 0.03
CA LYS A 83 0.84 -3.64 -0.54
C LYS A 83 1.16 -2.15 -0.59
N LEU A 84 1.15 -1.57 -1.79
CA LEU A 84 1.50 -0.15 -1.98
C LEU A 84 0.37 0.78 -1.51
N TRP A 85 -0.86 0.52 -1.94
CA TRP A 85 -2.06 1.19 -1.45
C TRP A 85 -3.12 0.14 -1.10
N ARG A 86 -3.74 0.26 0.07
CA ARG A 86 -4.69 -0.73 0.58
C ARG A 86 -5.83 -0.07 1.35
N SER A 87 -7.06 -0.22 0.86
CA SER A 87 -8.26 0.08 1.64
C SER A 87 -8.26 -0.74 2.92
N CYS A 88 -8.53 -0.07 4.05
CA CYS A 88 -8.57 -0.75 5.33
C CYS A 88 -9.55 -1.93 5.26
N GLY A 89 -9.03 -3.13 5.47
CA GLY A 89 -9.80 -4.36 5.29
C GLY A 89 -10.55 -4.80 6.55
N GLU A 90 -10.02 -4.49 7.73
CA GLU A 90 -10.54 -4.99 9.01
C GLU A 90 -10.14 -4.08 10.17
N GLY A 91 -10.87 -4.19 11.28
CA GLY A 91 -10.54 -3.51 12.53
C GLY A 91 -10.65 -1.99 12.48
N CYS A 92 -11.34 -1.46 11.48
CA CYS A 92 -11.57 -0.03 11.29
C CYS A 92 -13.03 0.22 10.92
N LYS A 93 -13.49 1.45 11.15
CA LYS A 93 -14.76 1.90 10.59
C LYS A 93 -14.68 1.87 9.07
N GLN A 94 -15.67 1.25 8.44
CA GLN A 94 -15.61 1.03 7.02
C GLN A 94 -16.27 2.18 6.24
N HIS A 95 -15.65 2.49 5.12
CA HIS A 95 -16.01 3.61 4.26
C HIS A 95 -15.68 3.25 2.82
N THR A 96 -16.38 3.87 1.89
CA THR A 96 -15.95 3.89 0.49
C THR A 96 -14.65 4.68 0.36
N ARG A 97 -13.68 4.09 -0.32
CA ARG A 97 -12.37 4.67 -0.59
C ARG A 97 -12.02 4.54 -2.06
N ASN A 98 -11.37 5.56 -2.60
CA ASN A 98 -10.98 5.58 -4.00
C ASN A 98 -9.48 5.83 -4.12
N VAL A 99 -8.87 5.31 -5.17
CA VAL A 99 -7.48 5.62 -5.53
C VAL A 99 -7.37 6.09 -6.97
N ILE A 100 -6.51 7.07 -7.20
CA ILE A 100 -6.07 7.48 -8.53
C ILE A 100 -4.55 7.43 -8.51
N ILE A 101 -3.94 6.55 -9.30
CA ILE A 101 -2.48 6.47 -9.44
C ILE A 101 -2.11 6.81 -10.88
N ASN A 102 -1.22 7.77 -11.10
CA ASN A 102 -0.74 8.06 -12.45
C ASN A 102 0.75 8.43 -12.50
N ASN A 103 1.36 8.27 -13.68
CA ASN A 103 2.72 8.71 -13.97
C ASN A 103 3.75 8.31 -12.89
N SER A 104 3.67 7.08 -12.40
CA SER A 104 4.43 6.60 -11.25
C SER A 104 5.30 5.40 -11.64
N LYS A 105 6.31 5.08 -10.82
CA LYS A 105 7.29 4.02 -11.09
C LYS A 105 7.36 3.06 -9.91
N PHE A 106 7.14 1.78 -10.15
CA PHE A 106 7.17 0.75 -9.10
C PHE A 106 8.17 -0.34 -9.44
N LYS A 107 9.05 -0.62 -8.49
CA LYS A 107 10.09 -1.62 -8.58
C LYS A 107 9.85 -2.74 -7.57
N GLY A 108 9.86 -3.97 -8.07
CA GLY A 108 9.74 -5.17 -7.27
C GLY A 108 11.05 -5.55 -6.54
N PRO A 109 11.00 -6.59 -5.68
CA PRO A 109 9.84 -7.44 -5.38
C PRO A 109 8.62 -6.70 -4.80
N GLY A 110 7.45 -6.93 -5.40
CA GLY A 110 6.18 -6.30 -5.03
C GLY A 110 5.03 -7.32 -4.90
N LEU A 111 4.19 -7.28 -3.86
CA LEU A 111 3.00 -8.15 -3.81
C LEU A 111 1.83 -7.54 -4.58
N SER A 112 1.31 -6.38 -4.19
CA SER A 112 0.15 -5.75 -4.81
C SER A 112 0.28 -4.22 -4.89
N ILE A 113 -0.08 -3.63 -6.02
CA ILE A 113 -0.09 -2.17 -6.19
C ILE A 113 -1.32 -1.56 -5.51
N ILE A 114 -2.52 -2.12 -5.74
CA ILE A 114 -3.78 -1.64 -5.17
C ILE A 114 -4.56 -2.79 -4.52
N SER A 115 -5.07 -2.58 -3.31
CA SER A 115 -6.01 -3.49 -2.65
C SER A 115 -7.29 -2.75 -2.26
N LEU A 116 -8.45 -3.24 -2.70
CA LEU A 116 -9.76 -2.57 -2.58
C LEU A 116 -10.78 -3.50 -1.90
N ASN A 117 -11.83 -2.92 -1.31
CA ASN A 117 -12.97 -3.65 -0.77
C ASN A 117 -14.22 -3.49 -1.65
N LYS A 118 -14.68 -4.55 -2.33
CA LYS A 118 -15.87 -4.45 -3.19
C LYS A 118 -17.16 -4.14 -2.45
N ASN A 119 -17.34 -4.68 -1.25
CA ASN A 119 -18.56 -4.51 -0.47
C ASN A 119 -18.73 -3.08 0.07
N TYR A 120 -17.66 -2.28 0.07
CA TYR A 120 -17.70 -0.86 0.37
C TYR A 120 -17.60 0.03 -0.88
N GLN A 121 -17.71 -0.57 -2.07
CA GLN A 121 -17.76 0.11 -3.36
C GLN A 121 -16.51 0.96 -3.65
N ASP A 122 -15.36 0.49 -3.19
CA ASP A 122 -14.10 1.15 -3.48
C ASP A 122 -13.84 1.22 -4.98
N THR A 123 -13.16 2.28 -5.45
CA THR A 123 -12.83 2.43 -6.87
C THR A 123 -11.37 2.74 -7.11
N MET A 124 -10.89 2.44 -8.32
CA MET A 124 -9.54 2.78 -8.75
C MET A 124 -9.52 3.40 -10.14
N LYS A 125 -8.53 4.27 -10.35
CA LYS A 125 -8.00 4.65 -11.66
C LYS A 125 -6.49 4.50 -11.62
N ILE A 126 -5.93 3.86 -12.63
CA ILE A 126 -4.48 3.67 -12.74
C ILE A 126 -4.07 3.93 -14.19
N SER A 127 -2.97 4.66 -14.41
CA SER A 127 -2.46 4.90 -15.76
C SER A 127 -0.99 5.29 -15.77
N ASN A 128 -0.29 5.00 -16.86
CA ASN A 128 1.11 5.37 -17.06
C ASN A 128 2.02 4.95 -15.89
N ILE A 129 1.98 3.67 -15.54
CA ILE A 129 2.76 3.09 -14.45
C ILE A 129 3.94 2.33 -15.01
N LYS A 130 5.15 2.75 -14.68
CA LYS A 130 6.37 2.04 -15.06
C LYS A 130 6.67 0.95 -14.05
N LEU A 131 6.84 -0.29 -14.51
CA LEU A 131 7.15 -1.43 -13.67
C LEU A 131 8.56 -1.95 -13.96
N TYR A 132 9.31 -2.21 -12.89
CA TYR A 132 10.60 -2.88 -12.93
C TYR A 132 10.63 -4.06 -11.95
N GLY A 133 11.27 -5.17 -12.33
CA GLY A 133 11.29 -6.38 -11.49
C GLY A 133 9.91 -7.04 -11.34
N GLN A 134 9.81 -7.97 -10.39
CA GLN A 134 8.61 -8.78 -10.21
C GLN A 134 7.61 -8.09 -9.26
N ILE A 135 6.41 -7.83 -9.77
CA ILE A 135 5.25 -7.38 -8.97
C ILE A 135 4.09 -8.34 -9.25
N CYS A 136 3.62 -9.05 -8.22
CA CYS A 136 2.68 -10.16 -8.40
C CYS A 136 1.30 -9.69 -8.88
N PHE A 137 0.76 -8.62 -8.29
CA PHE A 137 -0.61 -8.17 -8.56
C PHE A 137 -0.68 -6.67 -8.82
N GLY A 138 -1.40 -6.29 -9.88
CA GLY A 138 -1.77 -4.90 -10.12
C GLY A 138 -2.91 -4.48 -9.19
N CYS A 139 -3.86 -5.39 -8.97
CA CYS A 139 -4.96 -5.19 -8.04
C CYS A 139 -5.38 -6.48 -7.34
N GLN A 140 -5.79 -6.35 -6.08
CA GLN A 140 -6.45 -7.37 -5.29
C GLN A 140 -7.78 -6.85 -4.74
N ASP A 141 -8.84 -7.66 -4.87
CA ASP A 141 -10.18 -7.37 -4.36
C ASP A 141 -10.45 -8.15 -3.07
N TYR A 142 -11.12 -7.50 -2.12
CA TYR A 142 -11.42 -8.03 -0.79
C TYR A 142 -12.88 -7.78 -0.39
N ILE A 143 -13.31 -8.52 0.64
CA ILE A 143 -14.46 -8.16 1.46
C ILE A 143 -13.95 -7.52 2.74
N GLY A 144 -14.14 -6.21 2.89
CA GLY A 144 -13.81 -5.51 4.11
C GLY A 144 -14.80 -5.83 5.24
N ILE A 145 -14.37 -5.70 6.48
CA ILE A 145 -15.19 -5.84 7.69
C ILE A 145 -14.84 -4.76 8.72
N GLU A 146 -15.75 -4.42 9.62
CA GLU A 146 -15.44 -3.51 10.74
C GLU A 146 -14.78 -4.24 11.92
N GLY A 147 -15.12 -5.52 12.09
CA GLY A 147 -14.50 -6.39 13.10
C GLY A 147 -13.06 -6.77 12.74
N LYS A 148 -12.41 -7.52 13.63
CA LYS A 148 -11.11 -8.13 13.34
C LYS A 148 -11.30 -9.48 12.68
N SER A 149 -10.49 -9.79 11.67
CA SER A 149 -10.29 -11.13 11.15
C SER A 149 -8.82 -11.50 11.31
N ASN A 150 -8.55 -12.79 11.28
CA ASN A 150 -7.22 -13.37 11.25
C ASN A 150 -6.94 -14.06 9.90
N ASN A 151 -7.89 -13.97 8.97
CA ASN A 151 -7.81 -14.66 7.69
C ASN A 151 -8.46 -13.85 6.56
N MET A 152 -8.08 -12.57 6.42
CA MET A 152 -8.49 -11.77 5.26
C MET A 152 -7.72 -12.21 4.01
N GLN A 153 -8.41 -12.86 3.09
CA GLN A 153 -7.85 -13.28 1.80
C GLN A 153 -8.49 -12.50 0.64
N PRO A 154 -7.74 -12.26 -0.45
CA PRO A 154 -8.33 -11.65 -1.63
C PRO A 154 -9.39 -12.57 -2.22
N THR A 155 -10.54 -12.02 -2.57
CA THR A 155 -11.58 -12.75 -3.30
C THR A 155 -11.29 -12.84 -4.78
N ASP A 156 -10.56 -11.86 -5.32
CA ASP A 156 -10.11 -11.84 -6.70
C ASP A 156 -8.78 -11.09 -6.82
N GLN A 157 -8.03 -11.39 -7.88
CA GLN A 157 -6.74 -10.76 -8.15
C GLN A 157 -6.43 -10.71 -9.65
N CYS A 158 -5.66 -9.70 -10.03
CA CYS A 158 -5.21 -9.47 -11.40
C CYS A 158 -3.72 -9.14 -11.42
N THR A 159 -3.01 -9.68 -12.42
CA THR A 159 -1.61 -9.34 -12.67
C THR A 159 -1.53 -8.00 -13.42
N PRO A 160 -0.45 -7.21 -13.26
CA PRO A 160 -0.40 -5.87 -13.85
C PRO A 160 -0.44 -5.85 -15.39
N LEU A 161 -0.02 -6.92 -16.06
CA LEU A 161 0.24 -6.91 -17.51
C LEU A 161 -0.89 -7.54 -18.34
N GLU A 162 -2.05 -7.73 -17.71
CA GLU A 162 -3.26 -8.27 -18.30
C GLU A 162 -4.43 -7.31 -18.08
N ASN A 163 -5.36 -7.24 -19.03
CA ASN A 163 -6.57 -6.45 -18.84
C ASN A 163 -7.39 -7.06 -17.68
N CYS A 164 -7.82 -6.22 -16.76
CA CYS A 164 -8.56 -6.65 -15.57
C CYS A 164 -9.93 -5.98 -15.53
N GLN A 165 -10.98 -6.80 -15.38
CA GLN A 165 -12.37 -6.36 -15.20
C GLN A 165 -13.06 -7.20 -14.10
N LYS A 166 -12.34 -7.45 -12.99
CA LYS A 166 -12.83 -8.28 -11.89
C LYS A 166 -13.28 -7.40 -10.72
N ASN A 167 -14.60 -7.37 -10.46
CA ASN A 167 -15.19 -6.58 -9.38
C ASN A 167 -14.73 -5.11 -9.41
N VAL A 168 -14.05 -4.66 -8.35
CA VAL A 168 -13.49 -3.30 -8.22
C VAL A 168 -12.11 -3.15 -8.87
N CYS A 169 -11.45 -4.24 -9.21
CA CYS A 169 -10.20 -4.22 -9.98
C CYS A 169 -10.52 -4.04 -11.47
N LYS A 170 -10.34 -2.80 -11.95
CA LYS A 170 -10.61 -2.42 -13.34
C LYS A 170 -9.48 -1.59 -13.92
N TYR A 171 -8.76 -2.14 -14.90
CA TYR A 171 -7.68 -1.48 -15.63
C TYR A 171 -7.36 -2.21 -16.94
N GLN A 172 -6.57 -1.58 -17.79
CA GLN A 172 -6.00 -2.18 -19.00
C GLN A 172 -4.51 -2.49 -18.79
N ALA A 173 -3.99 -3.50 -19.48
CA ALA A 173 -2.57 -3.83 -19.46
C ALA A 173 -1.71 -2.63 -19.91
N SER A 174 -2.24 -1.79 -20.81
CA SER A 174 -1.58 -0.56 -21.28
C SER A 174 -1.41 0.51 -20.21
N ASP A 175 -2.11 0.40 -19.08
CA ASP A 175 -1.89 1.28 -17.93
C ASP A 175 -0.53 1.03 -17.27
N PHE A 176 0.09 -0.12 -17.59
CA PHE A 176 1.40 -0.55 -17.11
C PHE A 176 2.40 -0.68 -18.26
N ILE A 177 3.60 -0.14 -18.03
CA ILE A 177 4.70 -0.12 -18.98
C ILE A 177 5.87 -0.84 -18.32
N LYS A 178 6.32 -1.96 -18.89
CA LYS A 178 7.58 -2.56 -18.46
C LYS A 178 8.72 -1.61 -18.81
N ASP A 179 9.48 -1.20 -17.80
CA ASP A 179 10.62 -0.33 -17.97
C ASP A 179 11.86 -1.02 -17.38
N ALA A 180 12.63 -1.70 -18.23
CA ALA A 180 13.84 -2.41 -17.83
C ALA A 180 15.06 -1.49 -17.60
N SER A 181 14.94 -0.18 -17.89
CA SER A 181 16.04 0.79 -17.80
C SER A 181 16.11 1.51 -16.45
N PHE A 182 15.11 1.31 -15.61
CA PHE A 182 14.96 1.97 -14.32
C PHE A 182 15.54 1.09 -13.19
N GLU A 183 16.80 1.31 -12.84
CA GLU A 183 17.47 0.50 -11.80
C GLU A 183 17.16 0.95 -10.38
N THR A 184 16.97 2.25 -10.12
CA THR A 184 16.67 2.79 -8.77
C THR A 184 15.83 4.06 -8.82
N CYS A 185 14.94 4.25 -7.84
CA CYS A 185 14.20 5.48 -7.62
C CYS A 185 15.22 6.62 -7.46
N PRO A 186 15.12 7.71 -8.26
CA PRO A 186 16.06 8.81 -8.17
C PRO A 186 16.06 9.36 -6.75
N SER A 187 17.24 9.50 -6.16
CA SER A 187 17.48 10.28 -4.94
C SER A 187 17.13 11.74 -5.20
N GLY A 188 15.84 12.09 -5.17
CA GLY A 188 15.39 13.42 -5.57
C GLY A 188 13.93 13.53 -6.02
N LEU A 189 13.18 12.44 -6.18
CA LEU A 189 11.71 12.52 -6.25
C LEU A 189 11.11 12.56 -4.84
N LYS A 190 11.56 13.54 -4.04
CA LYS A 190 10.84 14.08 -2.89
C LYS A 190 10.01 15.24 -3.43
N GLN A 191 8.68 15.21 -3.30
CA GLN A 191 7.85 16.37 -3.62
C GLN A 191 7.59 17.22 -2.38
N ASN A 192 7.64 18.54 -2.61
CA ASN A 192 7.31 19.63 -1.69
C ASN A 192 5.91 19.53 -1.09
#